data_AF-A0A1T1ZXR1-F1
#
_entry.id   AF-A0A1T1ZXR1-F1
#
_cell.length_a   1.000
_cell.length_b   1.000
_cell.length_c   1.000
_cell.angle_alpha   90.00
_cell.angle_beta   90.00
_cell.angle_gamma   90.00
#
_symmetry.space_group_name_H-M   'P 1'
#
loop_
_entity.id
_entity.type
_entity.pdbx_description
1 polymer ?
#
loop_
_entity_poly.entity_id
_entity_poly.type
_entity_poly.pdbx_seq_one_letter_code
_entity_poly.pdbx_strand_id
1 'polypeptide(L)'
;MLSTTLEDWSRATGVGRDTASVHLAGLPYEGHPRRYPLPFALSRLKKKYRGAAAELVRGARDDGSLFVASLDQMPYLEELSDWVDQDPEMKPRAASVRKNFFAALSQSCRGVTAYLADAPRLWHIAIAAPATLPYIVTGDRGALPNWQEYSRALALVHSTAPSPAELELAA
;
A
#
# COMPACT_ATOMS: atom_id res chain seq x y z
N MET A 1 -0.33 5.70 -7.40
CA MET A 1 -1.00 5.43 -6.11
C MET A 1 -2.41 4.92 -6.39
N LEU A 2 -2.82 3.83 -5.75
CA LEU A 2 -4.21 3.36 -5.83
C LEU A 2 -5.11 4.17 -4.91
N SER A 3 -6.22 4.68 -5.44
CA SER A 3 -7.23 5.41 -4.69
C SER A 3 -8.64 4.91 -4.95
N THR A 4 -9.53 5.10 -3.96
CA THR A 4 -10.95 4.78 -4.03
C THR A 4 -11.80 5.98 -3.61
N THR A 5 -13.07 5.99 -3.99
CA THR A 5 -14.04 7.03 -3.60
C THR A 5 -15.04 6.48 -2.58
N LEU A 6 -15.81 7.39 -1.96
CA LEU A 6 -16.92 7.01 -1.09
C LEU A 6 -17.96 6.16 -1.84
N GLU A 7 -18.26 6.55 -3.07
CA GLU A 7 -19.20 5.87 -3.95
C GLU A 7 -18.73 4.47 -4.33
N ASP A 8 -17.44 4.30 -4.64
CA ASP A 8 -16.85 2.99 -4.93
C ASP A 8 -16.90 2.06 -3.71
N TRP A 9 -16.57 2.59 -2.53
CA TRP A 9 -16.60 1.84 -1.28
C TRP A 9 -18.02 1.40 -0.92
N SER A 10 -18.99 2.31 -1.01
CA SER A 10 -20.41 2.03 -0.77
C SER A 10 -20.93 0.93 -1.70
N ARG A 11 -20.61 1.03 -2.99
CA ARG A 11 -21.00 0.04 -4.01
C ARG A 11 -20.41 -1.35 -3.72
N ALA A 12 -19.09 -1.43 -3.52
CA ALA A 12 -18.42 -2.71 -3.34
C ALA A 12 -18.83 -3.43 -2.04
N THR A 13 -19.15 -2.69 -0.99
CA THR A 13 -19.57 -3.25 0.31
C THR A 13 -21.08 -3.46 0.42
N GLY A 14 -21.86 -2.89 -0.50
CA GLY A 14 -23.34 -2.94 -0.49
C GLY A 14 -23.99 -2.15 0.64
N VAL A 15 -23.25 -1.26 1.34
CA VAL A 15 -23.81 -0.44 2.41
C VAL A 15 -24.12 0.97 1.93
N GLY A 16 -25.09 1.63 2.57
CA GLY A 16 -25.47 3.01 2.23
C GLY A 16 -24.34 4.02 2.43
N ARG A 17 -24.43 5.14 1.70
CA ARG A 17 -23.43 6.23 1.68
C ARG A 17 -23.05 6.74 3.07
N ASP A 18 -24.03 6.90 3.96
CA ASP A 18 -23.77 7.41 5.32
C ASP A 18 -22.94 6.41 6.14
N THR A 19 -23.24 5.12 6.02
CA THR A 19 -22.46 4.06 6.67
C THR A 19 -21.05 4.00 6.09
N ALA A 20 -20.91 4.09 4.77
CA ALA A 20 -19.61 4.17 4.11
C ALA A 20 -18.79 5.39 4.59
N SER A 21 -19.45 6.54 4.75
CA SER A 21 -18.80 7.75 5.25
C SER A 21 -18.29 7.59 6.68
N VAL A 22 -19.03 6.87 7.54
CA VAL A 22 -18.58 6.56 8.90
C VAL A 22 -17.36 5.64 8.89
N HIS A 23 -17.32 4.67 7.98
CA HIS A 23 -16.18 3.75 7.85
C HIS A 23 -14.90 4.43 7.35
N LEU A 24 -15.03 5.41 6.44
CA LEU A 24 -13.90 6.15 5.88
C LEU A 24 -13.58 7.44 6.65
N ALA A 25 -14.31 7.71 7.74
CA ALA A 25 -14.08 8.89 8.56
C ALA A 25 -12.67 8.89 9.16
N GLY A 26 -12.01 10.05 9.14
CA GLY A 26 -10.66 10.21 9.70
C GLY A 26 -9.52 9.71 8.81
N LEU A 27 -9.80 9.09 7.65
CA LEU A 27 -8.75 8.78 6.69
C LEU A 27 -8.29 10.03 5.92
N PRO A 28 -6.99 10.13 5.56
CA PRO A 28 -6.53 11.17 4.67
C PRO A 28 -7.17 11.02 3.29
N TYR A 29 -7.43 12.15 2.63
CA TYR A 29 -8.00 12.16 1.29
C TYR A 29 -7.51 13.37 0.48
N GLU A 30 -7.61 13.25 -0.84
CA GLU A 30 -7.24 14.31 -1.78
C GLU A 30 -8.36 14.61 -2.77
N GLY A 31 -8.37 15.85 -3.27
CA GLY A 31 -9.20 16.29 -4.39
C GLY A 31 -10.71 16.36 -4.14
N HIS A 32 -11.44 16.67 -5.22
CA HIS A 32 -12.90 16.61 -5.27
C HIS A 32 -13.34 15.88 -6.56
N PRO A 33 -14.14 14.79 -6.48
CA PRO A 33 -14.61 14.12 -5.27
C PRO A 33 -13.45 13.57 -4.41
N ARG A 34 -13.71 13.39 -3.10
CA ARG A 34 -12.68 12.92 -2.14
C ARG A 34 -12.17 11.55 -2.55
N ARG A 35 -10.85 11.42 -2.69
CA ARG A 35 -10.15 10.17 -2.99
C ARG A 35 -9.34 9.74 -1.81
N TYR A 36 -9.60 8.52 -1.34
CA TYR A 36 -8.90 7.91 -0.22
C TYR A 36 -7.84 6.95 -0.77
N PRO A 37 -6.62 6.94 -0.22
CA PRO A 37 -5.65 5.90 -0.55
C PRO A 37 -6.26 4.53 -0.27
N LEU A 38 -6.27 3.67 -1.30
CA LEU A 38 -6.86 2.33 -1.21
C LEU A 38 -6.26 1.50 -0.06
N PRO A 39 -4.92 1.52 0.20
CA PRO A 39 -4.33 0.82 1.35
C PRO A 39 -5.07 1.09 2.66
N PHE A 40 -5.39 2.36 2.94
CA PHE A 40 -6.05 2.76 4.18
C PHE A 40 -7.55 2.45 4.17
N ALA A 41 -8.20 2.57 3.01
CA ALA A 41 -9.62 2.23 2.89
C ALA A 41 -9.90 0.72 3.07
N LEU A 42 -8.96 -0.13 2.65
CA LEU A 42 -9.06 -1.58 2.81
C LEU A 42 -8.97 -2.02 4.27
N SER A 43 -8.11 -1.39 5.09
CA SER A 43 -8.02 -1.72 6.53
C SER A 43 -9.32 -1.47 7.29
N ARG A 44 -10.21 -0.61 6.75
CA ARG A 44 -11.55 -0.33 7.30
C ARG A 44 -12.61 -1.37 6.94
N LEU A 45 -12.30 -2.34 6.07
CA LEU A 45 -13.20 -3.46 5.77
C LEU A 45 -13.30 -4.40 6.97
N LYS A 46 -14.46 -4.38 7.64
CA LYS A 46 -14.80 -5.38 8.66
C LYS A 46 -14.82 -6.78 8.06
N LYS A 47 -14.63 -7.82 8.89
CA LYS A 47 -14.60 -9.24 8.49
C LYS A 47 -15.73 -9.65 7.53
N LYS A 48 -16.96 -9.19 7.77
CA LYS A 48 -18.13 -9.50 6.92
C LYS A 48 -18.10 -8.90 5.51
N TYR A 49 -17.26 -7.88 5.28
CA TYR A 49 -17.13 -7.19 3.99
C TYR A 49 -15.83 -7.53 3.26
N ARG A 50 -15.07 -8.54 3.71
CA ARG A 50 -13.79 -8.88 3.06
C ARG A 50 -13.92 -9.24 1.59
N GLY A 51 -15.05 -9.84 1.18
CA GLY A 51 -15.34 -10.13 -0.23
C GLY A 51 -15.32 -8.89 -1.15
N ALA A 52 -15.55 -7.69 -0.59
CA ALA A 52 -15.52 -6.43 -1.33
C ALA A 52 -14.10 -6.00 -1.73
N ALA A 53 -13.05 -6.54 -1.10
CA ALA A 53 -11.67 -6.09 -1.32
C ALA A 53 -11.24 -6.25 -2.78
N ALA A 54 -11.57 -7.38 -3.42
CA ALA A 54 -11.22 -7.63 -4.82
C ALA A 54 -11.96 -6.69 -5.78
N GLU A 55 -13.20 -6.30 -5.46
CA GLU A 55 -13.95 -5.32 -6.24
C GLU A 55 -13.38 -3.91 -6.07
N LEU A 56 -13.00 -3.53 -4.84
CA LEU A 56 -12.35 -2.25 -4.57
C LEU A 56 -11.01 -2.12 -5.28
N VAL A 57 -10.21 -3.19 -5.31
CA VAL A 57 -8.96 -3.23 -6.09
C VAL A 57 -9.23 -3.03 -7.58
N ARG A 58 -10.23 -3.73 -8.15
CA ARG A 58 -10.59 -3.60 -9.57
C ARG A 58 -11.13 -2.21 -9.93
N GLY A 59 -11.86 -1.58 -9.01
CA GLY A 59 -12.41 -0.23 -9.20
C GLY A 59 -11.44 0.90 -8.86
N ALA A 60 -10.29 0.60 -8.28
CA ALA A 60 -9.35 1.61 -7.84
C ALA A 60 -8.71 2.34 -9.02
N ARG A 61 -8.47 3.64 -8.84
CA ARG A 61 -7.75 4.46 -9.81
C ARG A 61 -6.28 4.49 -9.44
N ASP A 62 -5.42 4.12 -10.39
CA ASP A 62 -3.99 4.40 -10.31
C ASP A 62 -3.66 5.70 -11.05
N ASP A 63 -2.92 6.58 -10.40
CA ASP A 63 -2.37 7.80 -11.00
C ASP A 63 -0.91 7.63 -11.47
N GLY A 64 -0.35 6.42 -11.36
CA GLY A 64 1.02 6.11 -11.78
C GLY A 64 2.10 6.58 -10.81
N SER A 65 1.74 7.27 -9.73
CA SER A 65 2.69 7.72 -8.72
C SER A 65 3.17 6.58 -7.81
N LEU A 66 4.40 6.71 -7.32
CA LEU A 66 4.85 5.98 -6.14
C LEU A 66 3.94 6.31 -4.96
N PHE A 67 3.55 5.29 -4.19
CA PHE A 67 2.78 5.53 -2.97
C PHE A 67 3.71 6.13 -1.92
N VAL A 68 3.55 7.42 -1.62
CA VAL A 68 4.32 8.13 -0.58
C VAL A 68 3.48 8.28 0.67
N ALA A 69 3.97 7.78 1.81
CA ALA A 69 3.28 7.90 3.09
C ALA A 69 4.16 8.62 4.12
N SER A 70 3.57 9.62 4.78
CA SER A 70 4.19 10.38 5.86
C SER A 70 4.20 9.59 7.18
N LEU A 71 4.96 10.05 8.19
CA LEU A 71 5.09 9.35 9.47
C LEU A 71 3.75 9.20 10.22
N ASP A 72 2.90 10.21 10.15
CA ASP A 72 1.54 10.21 10.71
C ASP A 72 0.60 9.24 9.97
N GLN A 73 0.93 8.86 8.73
CA GLN A 73 0.15 7.89 7.96
C GLN A 73 0.60 6.44 8.19
N MET A 74 1.73 6.22 8.88
CA MET A 74 2.24 4.87 9.17
C MET A 74 1.29 3.97 9.97
N PRO A 75 0.55 4.47 11.00
CA PRO A 75 -0.41 3.65 11.73
C PRO A 75 -1.46 3.00 10.81
N TYR A 76 -1.87 3.66 9.73
CA TYR A 76 -2.83 3.07 8.78
C TYR A 76 -2.22 1.95 7.93
N LEU A 77 -0.90 1.96 7.70
CA LEU A 77 -0.20 0.88 7.01
C LEU A 77 0.04 -0.32 7.93
N GLU A 78 0.25 -0.07 9.22
CA GLU A 78 0.23 -1.12 10.25
C GLU A 78 -1.16 -1.77 10.32
N GLU A 79 -2.22 -0.97 10.40
CA GLU A 79 -3.61 -1.48 10.34
C GLU A 79 -3.88 -2.33 9.09
N LEU A 80 -3.38 -1.91 7.92
CA LEU A 80 -3.49 -2.71 6.70
C LEU A 80 -2.72 -4.03 6.82
N SER A 81 -1.51 -4.00 7.37
CA SER A 81 -0.69 -5.20 7.53
C SER A 81 -1.36 -6.21 8.45
N ASP A 82 -1.89 -5.74 9.58
CA ASP A 82 -2.68 -6.56 10.51
C ASP A 82 -3.92 -7.13 9.82
N TRP A 83 -4.61 -6.32 9.02
CA TRP A 83 -5.75 -6.77 8.25
C TRP A 83 -5.37 -7.86 7.24
N VAL A 84 -4.25 -7.71 6.52
CA VAL A 84 -3.75 -8.72 5.58
C VAL A 84 -3.34 -9.99 6.31
N ASP A 85 -2.66 -9.89 7.45
CA ASP A 85 -2.11 -11.02 8.20
C ASP A 85 -3.21 -11.83 8.93
N GLN A 86 -4.41 -11.28 9.09
CA GLN A 86 -5.62 -11.99 9.52
C GLN A 86 -6.26 -12.85 8.41
N ASP A 87 -5.88 -12.67 7.14
CA ASP A 87 -6.39 -13.47 6.02
C ASP A 87 -5.47 -14.67 5.73
N PRO A 88 -5.98 -15.92 5.76
CA PRO A 88 -5.16 -17.08 5.44
C PRO A 88 -4.68 -17.10 3.98
N GLU A 89 -5.39 -16.46 3.05
CA GLU A 89 -4.99 -16.42 1.64
C GLU A 89 -4.02 -15.27 1.34
N MET A 90 -4.25 -14.10 1.94
CA MET A 90 -3.43 -12.91 1.68
C MET A 90 -2.09 -12.95 2.42
N LYS A 91 -2.06 -13.46 3.65
CA LYS A 91 -0.85 -13.58 4.48
C LYS A 91 0.36 -14.21 3.77
N PRO A 92 0.26 -15.39 3.14
CA PRO A 92 1.42 -15.98 2.44
C PRO A 92 1.86 -15.15 1.23
N ARG A 93 0.93 -14.50 0.52
CA ARG A 93 1.26 -13.62 -0.62
C ARG A 93 2.01 -12.38 -0.15
N ALA A 94 1.55 -11.74 0.92
CA ALA A 94 2.23 -10.62 1.54
C ALA A 94 3.63 -11.00 2.04
N ALA A 95 3.77 -12.13 2.73
CA ALA A 95 5.06 -12.66 3.16
C ALA A 95 6.03 -12.86 1.97
N SER A 96 5.55 -13.39 0.85
CA SER A 96 6.35 -13.52 -0.36
C SER A 96 6.78 -12.17 -0.95
N VAL A 97 5.88 -11.17 -0.96
CA VAL A 97 6.19 -9.81 -1.41
C VAL A 97 7.30 -9.21 -0.55
N ARG A 98 7.15 -9.27 0.77
CA ARG A 98 8.14 -8.76 1.74
C ARG A 98 9.49 -9.41 1.52
N LYS A 99 9.55 -10.75 1.43
CA LYS A 99 10.79 -11.50 1.17
C LYS A 99 11.49 -11.05 -0.12
N ASN A 100 10.73 -10.94 -1.22
CA ASN A 100 11.29 -10.55 -2.51
C ASN A 100 11.79 -9.10 -2.50
N PHE A 101 11.04 -8.20 -1.88
CA PHE A 101 11.44 -6.80 -1.72
C PHE A 101 12.76 -6.66 -0.95
N PHE A 102 12.89 -7.32 0.21
CA PHE A 102 14.12 -7.22 1.00
C PHE A 102 15.32 -7.93 0.35
N ALA A 103 15.09 -9.00 -0.41
CA ALA A 103 16.13 -9.63 -1.24
C ALA A 103 16.62 -8.71 -2.37
N ALA A 104 15.73 -7.91 -2.97
CA ALA A 104 16.10 -6.89 -3.95
C ALA A 104 16.83 -5.71 -3.29
N LEU A 105 16.34 -5.26 -2.13
CA LEU A 105 16.94 -4.16 -1.39
C LEU A 105 18.38 -4.46 -0.96
N SER A 106 18.67 -5.70 -0.57
CA SER A 106 20.03 -6.12 -0.18
C SER A 106 21.03 -6.15 -1.35
N GLN A 107 20.54 -6.23 -2.59
CA GLN A 107 21.34 -6.12 -3.80
C GLN A 107 21.56 -4.66 -4.22
N SER A 108 20.89 -3.70 -3.57
CA SER A 108 21.06 -2.27 -3.87
C SER A 108 22.45 -1.75 -3.45
N CYS A 109 23.00 -0.85 -4.25
CA CYS A 109 24.38 -0.35 -4.16
C CYS A 109 24.74 0.42 -2.86
N ARG A 110 23.79 0.68 -1.96
CA ARG A 110 24.01 1.46 -0.72
C ARG A 110 24.42 0.66 0.50
N GLY A 111 24.50 -0.67 0.38
CA GLY A 111 24.73 -1.53 1.52
C GLY A 111 23.51 -1.56 2.45
N VAL A 112 23.29 -2.70 3.09
CA VAL A 112 22.07 -2.98 3.87
C VAL A 112 21.92 -2.03 5.07
N THR A 113 23.02 -1.56 5.64
CA THR A 113 23.06 -0.79 6.90
C THR A 113 22.33 0.55 6.84
N ALA A 114 22.32 1.24 5.69
CA ALA A 114 21.64 2.53 5.55
C ALA A 114 20.12 2.43 5.70
N TYR A 115 19.54 1.27 5.41
CA TYR A 115 18.09 1.06 5.37
C TYR A 115 17.56 0.22 6.54
N LEU A 116 18.43 -0.30 7.41
CA LEU A 116 18.02 -1.15 8.53
C LEU A 116 17.08 -0.42 9.50
N ALA A 117 17.34 0.86 9.77
CA ALA A 117 16.49 1.68 10.64
C ALA A 117 15.09 1.90 10.04
N ASP A 118 14.98 1.89 8.71
CA ASP A 118 13.72 2.09 7.99
C ASP A 118 13.02 0.77 7.63
N ALA A 119 13.60 -0.40 7.95
CA ALA A 119 13.07 -1.70 7.55
C ALA A 119 11.61 -1.95 7.99
N PRO A 120 11.18 -1.61 9.22
CA PRO A 120 9.77 -1.72 9.61
C PRO A 120 8.86 -0.86 8.73
N ARG A 121 9.29 0.36 8.38
CA ARG A 121 8.53 1.26 7.52
C ARG A 121 8.40 0.69 6.10
N LEU A 122 9.53 0.28 5.51
CA LEU A 122 9.58 -0.27 4.16
C LEU A 122 8.77 -1.57 4.03
N TRP A 123 8.71 -2.37 5.09
CA TRP A 123 7.88 -3.57 5.15
C TRP A 123 6.39 -3.26 4.94
N HIS A 124 5.87 -2.24 5.61
CA HIS A 124 4.46 -1.85 5.49
C HIS A 124 4.17 -1.16 4.16
N ILE A 125 5.10 -0.32 3.67
CA ILE A 125 4.95 0.36 2.37
C ILE A 125 4.96 -0.64 1.21
N ALA A 126 5.81 -1.67 1.25
CA ALA A 126 5.89 -2.67 0.19
C ALA A 126 4.58 -3.44 -0.02
N ILE A 127 3.73 -3.54 1.01
CA ILE A 127 2.38 -4.13 0.93
C ILE A 127 1.38 -3.16 0.31
N ALA A 128 1.50 -1.87 0.61
CA ALA A 128 0.62 -0.81 0.14
C ALA A 128 0.95 -0.31 -1.28
N ALA A 129 2.09 -0.74 -1.84
CA ALA A 129 2.51 -0.31 -3.17
C ALA A 129 1.44 -0.68 -4.24
N PRO A 130 1.15 0.22 -5.21
CA PRO A 130 0.09 0.03 -6.20
C PRO A 130 0.19 -1.27 -7.00
N ALA A 131 1.40 -1.75 -7.20
CA ALA A 131 1.72 -2.95 -7.96
C ALA A 131 1.52 -4.26 -7.16
N THR A 132 1.66 -4.21 -5.83
CA THR A 132 1.68 -5.41 -4.97
C THR A 132 0.38 -5.61 -4.20
N LEU A 133 -0.28 -4.53 -3.80
CA LEU A 133 -1.57 -4.60 -3.13
C LEU A 133 -2.60 -5.41 -3.95
N PRO A 134 -2.72 -5.23 -5.29
CA PRO A 134 -3.61 -6.06 -6.10
C PRO A 134 -3.25 -7.54 -6.07
N TYR A 135 -1.97 -7.90 -6.15
CA TYR A 135 -1.53 -9.30 -6.03
C TYR A 135 -1.88 -9.89 -4.68
N ILE A 136 -1.65 -9.16 -3.59
CA ILE A 136 -1.93 -9.63 -2.23
C ILE A 136 -3.42 -9.94 -2.08
N VAL A 137 -4.28 -9.04 -2.56
CA VAL A 137 -5.73 -9.15 -2.44
C VAL A 137 -6.32 -10.19 -3.41
N THR A 138 -5.93 -10.16 -4.68
CA THR A 138 -6.59 -10.94 -5.75
C THR A 138 -5.83 -12.19 -6.19
N GLY A 139 -4.54 -12.28 -5.87
CA GLY A 139 -3.65 -13.34 -6.36
C GLY A 139 -3.12 -13.11 -7.78
N ASP A 140 -3.59 -12.10 -8.51
CA ASP A 140 -3.12 -11.79 -9.86
C ASP A 140 -1.68 -11.26 -9.84
N ARG A 141 -0.80 -11.90 -10.60
CA ARG A 141 0.62 -11.57 -10.71
C ARG A 141 0.92 -10.54 -11.80
N GLY A 142 -0.04 -10.22 -12.66
CA GLY A 142 0.17 -9.37 -13.84
C GLY A 142 0.71 -7.97 -13.51
N ALA A 143 0.44 -7.46 -12.31
CA ALA A 143 0.89 -6.14 -11.86
C ALA A 143 2.13 -6.17 -10.95
N LEU A 144 2.75 -7.34 -10.67
CA LEU A 144 3.89 -7.38 -9.76
C LEU A 144 5.12 -6.64 -10.34
N PRO A 145 5.76 -5.75 -9.56
CA PRO A 145 6.88 -4.96 -10.06
C PRO A 145 8.16 -5.81 -10.10
N ASN A 146 9.09 -5.43 -10.97
CA ASN A 146 10.49 -5.86 -10.82
C ASN A 146 11.08 -5.17 -9.58
N TRP A 147 11.12 -5.89 -8.46
CA TRP A 147 11.59 -5.33 -7.20
C TRP A 147 13.04 -4.84 -7.23
N GLN A 148 13.89 -5.37 -8.10
CA GLN A 148 15.27 -4.91 -8.23
C GLN A 148 15.34 -3.45 -8.68
N GLU A 149 14.54 -3.07 -9.66
CA GLU A 149 14.45 -1.70 -10.17
C GLU A 149 13.76 -0.76 -9.17
N TYR A 150 12.71 -1.24 -8.50
CA TYR A 150 11.87 -0.41 -7.63
C TYR A 150 12.43 -0.23 -6.21
N SER A 151 13.15 -1.24 -5.69
CA SER A 151 13.58 -1.30 -4.29
C SER A 151 14.43 -0.10 -3.87
N ARG A 152 15.30 0.39 -4.76
CA ARG A 152 16.13 1.57 -4.50
C ARG A 152 15.30 2.84 -4.43
N ALA A 153 14.44 3.10 -5.42
CA ALA A 153 13.62 4.31 -5.46
C ALA A 153 12.69 4.36 -4.24
N LEU A 154 12.05 3.23 -3.91
CA LEU A 154 11.18 3.12 -2.74
C LEU A 154 11.98 3.29 -1.44
N ALA A 155 13.15 2.67 -1.31
CA ALA A 155 13.99 2.86 -0.12
C ALA A 155 14.47 4.30 0.06
N LEU A 156 14.78 5.02 -1.00
CA LEU A 156 15.22 6.42 -0.95
C LEU A 156 14.08 7.37 -0.61
N VAL A 157 12.96 7.32 -1.35
CA VAL A 157 11.78 8.17 -1.12
C VAL A 157 11.22 7.96 0.29
N HIS A 158 11.37 6.75 0.81
CA HIS A 158 10.93 6.37 2.13
C HIS A 158 12.10 5.99 3.03
N SER A 159 13.21 6.74 2.96
CA SER A 159 14.22 6.76 4.03
C SER A 159 13.99 7.96 4.94
N THR A 160 14.43 7.88 6.20
CA THR A 160 14.45 9.03 7.12
C THR A 160 15.67 9.93 6.92
N ALA A 161 16.65 9.52 6.11
CA ALA A 161 17.87 10.30 5.82
C ALA A 161 18.24 10.43 4.32
N PRO A 162 17.31 10.52 3.35
CA PRO A 162 17.67 10.70 1.96
C PRO A 162 18.24 12.11 1.76
N SER A 163 19.43 12.20 1.15
CA SER A 163 19.97 13.51 0.76
C SER A 163 19.27 14.04 -0.50
N PRO A 164 19.24 15.36 -0.75
CA PRO A 164 18.64 15.93 -1.95
C PRO A 164 19.19 15.34 -3.26
N ALA A 165 20.49 15.07 -3.34
CA ALA A 165 21.13 14.45 -4.51
C ALA A 165 20.66 13.01 -4.77
N GLU A 166 20.17 12.31 -3.75
CA GLU A 166 19.63 10.96 -3.90
C GLU A 166 18.19 10.95 -4.37
N LEU A 167 17.43 11.99 -4.02
CA LEU A 167 16.05 12.17 -4.48
C LEU A 167 16.03 12.50 -5.98
N GLU A 168 16.98 13.28 -6.48
CA GLU A 168 17.13 13.57 -7.92
C GLU A 168 17.46 12.31 -8.74
N LEU A 169 18.14 11.32 -8.15
CA LEU A 169 18.45 10.03 -8.80
C LEU A 169 17.26 9.06 -8.80
N ALA A 170 16.20 9.37 -8.06
CA ALA A 170 14.99 8.57 -7.95
C ALA A 170 13.81 9.13 -8.76
N ALA A 171 13.96 10.31 -9.37
CA ALA A 171 12.96 11.03 -10.17
C ALA A 171 13.23 10.88 -11.68
#